data_AF-A0A8S9Y0R8-F1
#
_entry.id   AF-A0A8S9Y0R8-F1
#
_cell.length_a   1.000
_cell.length_b   1.000
_cell.length_c   1.000
_cell.angle_alpha   90.00
_cell.angle_beta   90.00
_cell.angle_gamma   90.00
#
_symmetry.space_group_name_H-M   'P 1'
#
loop_
_entity.id
_entity.type
_entity.pdbx_description
1 polymer ?
#
loop_
_entity_poly.entity_id
_entity_poly.type
_entity_poly.pdbx_seq_one_letter_code
_entity_poly.pdbx_strand_id
1 'polypeptide(L)'
;MHLLEVFTLKVMYEVRPESNNRHVVVESWDHSVEVKSPIEKARATFIRMKPFLCHRDLGLDMKMRIVRCYVYPVLLYGAESWTLSEDAERRIQAFEMWVYRRLLRISWVDRVTNAQVLHGMGCSQPELLYIVKKRKLEYLGHVLRNEEKYRLLQNVLQGKVKGGPGRLRISWLANLRKWFGVSSVKLFRRAVHKSGLAEMIANIQTG
;
A
#
# COMPACT_ATOMS: atom_id res chain seq x y z
N MET A 1 13.30 -9.26 10.30
CA MET A 1 13.11 -10.71 10.07
C MET A 1 11.64 -11.08 9.87
N HIS A 2 10.70 -10.55 10.66
CA HIS A 2 9.26 -10.89 10.55
C HIS A 2 8.54 -10.54 9.23
N LEU A 3 8.92 -9.47 8.51
CA LEU A 3 8.24 -9.10 7.25
C LEU A 3 8.51 -10.09 6.10
N LEU A 4 9.68 -10.73 6.11
CA LEU A 4 10.01 -11.76 5.12
C LEU A 4 9.21 -13.02 5.38
N GLU A 5 9.03 -13.43 6.63
CA GLU A 5 8.16 -14.57 6.95
C GLU A 5 6.71 -14.33 6.55
N VAL A 6 6.13 -13.17 6.85
CA VAL A 6 4.72 -12.89 6.50
C VAL A 6 4.51 -12.84 4.98
N PHE A 7 5.42 -12.21 4.22
CA PHE A 7 5.31 -12.20 2.75
C PHE A 7 5.63 -13.55 2.12
N THR A 8 6.64 -14.27 2.62
CA THR A 8 7.00 -15.60 2.10
C THR A 8 5.94 -16.63 2.44
N LEU A 9 5.37 -16.60 3.64
CA LEU A 9 4.20 -17.42 3.98
C LEU A 9 3.03 -17.06 3.09
N LYS A 10 2.70 -15.78 2.88
CA LYS A 10 1.58 -15.39 2.02
C LYS A 10 1.76 -15.82 0.56
N VAL A 11 2.95 -15.62 -0.01
CA VAL A 11 3.30 -16.05 -1.37
C VAL A 11 3.41 -17.59 -1.49
N MET A 12 3.80 -18.30 -0.42
CA MET A 12 3.81 -19.77 -0.37
C MET A 12 2.43 -20.39 -0.12
N TYR A 13 1.55 -19.74 0.64
CA TYR A 13 0.17 -20.18 0.90
C TYR A 13 -0.77 -19.93 -0.30
N GLU A 14 -0.42 -19.04 -1.24
CA GLU A 14 -1.08 -19.00 -2.56
C GLU A 14 -0.88 -20.31 -3.38
N VAL A 15 -0.02 -21.25 -2.92
CA VAL A 15 0.38 -22.46 -3.65
C VAL A 15 0.03 -23.79 -2.94
N ARG A 16 -0.33 -23.80 -1.65
CA ARG A 16 -0.70 -25.04 -0.92
C ARG A 16 -1.93 -24.88 -0.04
N PRO A 17 -2.99 -25.69 -0.24
CA PRO A 17 -3.94 -25.99 0.81
C PRO A 17 -3.38 -27.17 1.61
N GLU A 18 -2.92 -26.95 2.84
CA GLU A 18 -3.12 -27.91 3.95
C GLU A 18 -2.40 -27.49 5.25
N SER A 19 -3.23 -27.44 6.29
CA SER A 19 -2.98 -27.70 7.71
C SER A 19 -2.19 -26.67 8.55
N ASN A 20 -2.98 -25.99 9.38
CA ASN A 20 -2.87 -25.95 10.84
C ASN A 20 -1.59 -25.33 11.44
N ASN A 21 -1.58 -24.00 11.61
CA ASN A 21 -1.06 -23.45 12.86
C ASN A 21 -1.66 -22.09 13.25
N ARG A 22 -1.87 -21.94 14.56
CA ARG A 22 -2.61 -20.89 15.25
C ARG A 22 -1.88 -19.54 15.25
N HIS A 23 -2.02 -18.77 14.19
CA HIS A 23 -1.96 -17.31 14.27
C HIS A 23 -3.13 -16.78 13.45
N VAL A 24 -3.71 -15.67 13.88
CA VAL A 24 -4.94 -15.07 13.31
C VAL A 24 -4.78 -14.82 11.81
N VAL A 25 -5.03 -15.83 11.00
CA VAL A 25 -5.20 -15.78 9.56
C VAL A 25 -6.64 -16.19 9.38
N VAL A 26 -7.49 -15.19 9.18
CA VAL A 26 -8.90 -15.40 8.94
C VAL A 26 -9.03 -16.39 7.78
N GLU A 27 -9.71 -17.51 8.00
CA GLU A 27 -10.04 -18.53 6.98
C GLU A 27 -10.88 -17.96 5.82
N SER A 28 -11.31 -16.71 5.90
CA SER A 28 -11.77 -15.94 4.75
C SER A 28 -10.59 -15.25 4.08
N TRP A 29 -10.34 -15.62 2.83
CA TRP A 29 -9.37 -15.01 1.91
C TRP A 29 -9.80 -13.60 1.48
N ASP A 30 -10.21 -12.76 2.44
CA ASP A 30 -10.64 -11.38 2.23
C ASP A 30 -9.46 -10.42 2.37
N HIS A 31 -8.88 -10.06 1.22
CA HIS A 31 -7.82 -9.06 1.11
C HIS A 31 -8.23 -7.68 1.67
N SER A 32 -9.52 -7.43 1.91
CA SER A 32 -10.00 -6.16 2.47
C SER A 32 -9.57 -5.94 3.93
N VAL A 33 -9.30 -7.01 4.68
CA VAL A 33 -8.91 -6.96 6.09
C VAL A 33 -7.49 -6.40 6.26
N GLU A 34 -6.61 -6.70 5.30
CA GLU A 34 -5.19 -6.33 5.33
C GLU A 34 -4.98 -4.82 5.31
N VAL A 35 -5.86 -4.10 4.63
CA VAL A 35 -5.83 -2.64 4.54
C VAL A 35 -6.71 -1.98 5.60
N LYS A 36 -7.79 -2.65 6.03
CA LYS A 36 -8.70 -2.14 7.06
C LYS A 36 -8.01 -1.94 8.40
N SER A 37 -7.27 -2.94 8.90
CA SER A 37 -6.66 -2.87 10.23
C SER A 37 -5.62 -1.72 10.35
N PRO A 38 -4.69 -1.53 9.39
CA PRO A 38 -3.79 -0.38 9.38
C PRO A 38 -4.50 0.97 9.31
N ILE A 39 -5.58 1.09 8.52
CA ILE A 39 -6.39 2.31 8.47
C ILE A 39 -6.98 2.63 9.84
N GLU A 40 -7.56 1.66 10.54
CA GLU A 40 -8.14 1.91 11.87
C GLU A 40 -7.06 2.27 12.90
N LYS A 41 -5.89 1.63 12.86
CA LYS A 41 -4.75 2.00 13.72
C LYS A 41 -4.26 3.43 13.43
N ALA A 42 -4.19 3.82 12.16
CA ALA A 42 -3.80 5.17 11.76
C ALA A 42 -4.86 6.21 12.20
N ARG A 43 -6.16 5.89 12.07
CA ARG A 43 -7.26 6.72 12.59
C ARG A 43 -7.16 6.91 14.10
N ALA A 44 -6.96 5.83 14.85
CA ALA A 44 -6.79 5.89 16.30
C ALA A 44 -5.58 6.76 16.69
N THR A 45 -4.47 6.62 15.97
CA THR A 45 -3.26 7.44 16.17
C THR A 45 -3.55 8.91 15.90
N PHE A 46 -4.23 9.24 14.80
CA PHE A 46 -4.64 10.61 14.49
C PHE A 46 -5.55 11.20 15.58
N ILE A 47 -6.55 10.44 16.04
CA ILE A 47 -7.48 10.88 17.09
C ILE A 47 -6.74 11.17 18.40
N ARG A 48 -5.79 10.31 18.78
CA ARG A 48 -4.92 10.54 19.96
C ARG A 48 -4.11 11.83 19.84
N MET A 49 -3.68 12.18 18.63
CA MET A 49 -2.91 13.39 18.34
C MET A 49 -3.77 14.62 18.01
N LYS A 50 -5.10 14.49 17.99
CA LYS A 50 -6.05 15.55 17.62
C LYS A 50 -5.85 16.84 18.43
N PRO A 51 -5.59 16.83 19.75
CA PRO A 51 -5.37 18.07 20.51
C PRO A 51 -4.23 18.93 19.95
N PHE A 52 -3.15 18.27 19.51
CA PHE A 52 -2.01 18.93 18.87
C PHE A 52 -2.32 19.30 17.42
N LEU A 53 -2.80 18.35 16.62
CA LEU A 53 -3.05 18.56 15.18
C LEU A 53 -4.14 19.59 14.88
N CYS A 54 -5.09 19.80 15.80
CA CYS A 54 -6.17 20.76 15.64
C CYS A 54 -5.92 22.08 16.39
N HIS A 55 -4.73 22.34 16.92
CA HIS A 55 -4.41 23.64 17.53
C HIS A 55 -4.51 24.80 16.51
N ARG A 56 -4.92 26.00 16.97
CA ARG A 56 -5.10 27.17 16.09
C ARG A 56 -3.75 27.72 15.59
N ASP A 57 -2.75 27.71 16.46
CA ASP A 57 -1.46 28.38 16.19
C ASP A 57 -0.51 27.57 15.31
N LEU A 58 -0.86 26.30 15.02
CA LEU A 58 -0.07 25.46 14.14
C LEU A 58 -0.46 25.68 12.68
N GLY A 59 0.51 26.09 11.88
CA GLY A 59 0.38 26.18 10.43
C GLY A 59 0.04 24.84 9.79
N LEU A 60 -0.64 24.86 8.64
CA LEU A 60 -1.08 23.66 7.92
C LEU A 60 0.11 22.76 7.53
N ASP A 61 1.22 23.36 7.09
CA ASP A 61 2.44 22.64 6.72
C ASP A 61 3.03 21.85 7.90
N MET A 62 3.04 22.46 9.08
CA MET A 62 3.54 21.80 10.30
C MET A 62 2.63 20.65 10.70
N LYS A 63 1.31 20.84 10.65
CA LYS A 63 0.33 19.77 10.90
C LYS A 63 0.52 18.61 9.92
N MET A 64 0.74 18.92 8.65
CA MET A 64 0.96 17.92 7.62
C MET A 64 2.28 17.16 7.83
N ARG A 65 3.36 17.85 8.22
CA ARG A 65 4.62 17.19 8.63
C ARG A 65 4.41 16.21 9.78
N ILE A 66 3.65 16.59 10.81
CA ILE A 66 3.35 15.70 11.94
C ILE A 66 2.56 14.47 11.47
N VAL A 67 1.54 14.65 10.62
CA VAL A 67 0.78 13.54 10.04
C VAL A 67 1.69 12.58 9.26
N ARG A 68 2.58 13.11 8.41
CA ARG A 68 3.55 12.31 7.65
C ARG A 68 4.54 11.55 8.54
N CYS A 69 4.92 12.12 9.69
CA CYS A 69 5.87 11.50 10.61
C CYS A 69 5.25 10.45 11.55
N TYR A 70 4.00 10.62 11.97
CA TYR A 70 3.41 9.79 13.03
C TYR A 70 2.21 8.95 12.57
N VAL A 71 1.39 9.46 11.66
CA VAL A 71 0.14 8.78 11.24
C VAL A 71 0.38 7.91 10.02
N TYR A 72 1.08 8.44 9.02
CA TYR A 72 1.32 7.72 7.77
C TYR A 72 2.19 6.47 7.95
N PRO A 73 3.24 6.45 8.79
CA PRO A 73 4.03 5.23 9.00
C PRO A 73 3.22 4.09 9.62
N VAL A 74 2.23 4.40 10.46
CA VAL A 74 1.32 3.40 11.04
C VAL A 74 0.44 2.76 9.96
N LEU A 75 -0.07 3.57 9.04
CA LEU A 75 -0.83 3.06 7.90
C LEU A 75 0.06 2.24 6.96
N LEU A 76 1.21 2.79 6.58
CA LEU A 76 2.06 2.25 5.53
C LEU A 76 2.91 1.05 5.99
N TYR A 77 2.74 0.60 7.23
CA TYR A 77 3.46 -0.55 7.76
C TYR A 77 3.08 -1.82 7.01
N GLY A 78 4.06 -2.43 6.33
CA GLY A 78 3.86 -3.64 5.54
C GLY A 78 3.10 -3.42 4.23
N ALA A 79 2.93 -2.16 3.78
CA ALA A 79 2.18 -1.84 2.57
C ALA A 79 2.78 -2.45 1.29
N GLU A 80 4.07 -2.81 1.29
CA GLU A 80 4.71 -3.52 0.18
C GLU A 80 4.09 -4.89 -0.06
N SER A 81 3.51 -5.51 0.97
CA SER A 81 2.99 -6.89 0.94
C SER A 81 1.50 -6.98 0.60
N TRP A 82 0.81 -5.84 0.50
CA TRP A 82 -0.65 -5.83 0.30
C TRP A 82 -1.04 -6.22 -1.13
N THR A 83 -2.13 -6.96 -1.24
CA THR A 83 -2.84 -7.16 -2.50
C THR A 83 -3.96 -6.13 -2.57
N LEU A 84 -3.79 -5.11 -3.41
CA LEU A 84 -4.71 -3.98 -3.49
C LEU A 84 -5.85 -4.30 -4.46
N SER A 85 -7.06 -4.42 -3.94
CA SER A 85 -8.27 -4.33 -4.75
C SER A 85 -8.60 -2.86 -5.04
N GLU A 86 -9.44 -2.59 -6.03
CA GLU A 86 -9.92 -1.21 -6.29
C GLU A 86 -10.63 -0.62 -5.06
N ASP A 87 -11.32 -1.46 -4.29
CA ASP A 87 -11.94 -1.03 -3.05
C ASP A 87 -10.91 -0.63 -1.99
N ALA A 88 -9.83 -1.39 -1.85
CA ALA A 88 -8.74 -1.06 -0.95
C ALA A 88 -8.05 0.27 -1.34
N GLU A 89 -7.81 0.50 -2.65
CA GLU A 89 -7.28 1.76 -3.15
C GLU A 89 -8.21 2.94 -2.80
N ARG A 90 -9.51 2.78 -3.06
CA ARG A 90 -10.54 3.78 -2.69
C ARG A 90 -10.56 4.07 -1.18
N ARG A 91 -10.39 3.05 -0.34
CA ARG A 91 -10.36 3.21 1.12
C ARG A 91 -9.12 3.95 1.62
N ILE A 92 -7.96 3.74 1.00
CA ILE A 92 -6.73 4.51 1.29
C ILE A 92 -6.93 5.98 0.93
N GLN A 93 -7.45 6.26 -0.27
CA GLN A 93 -7.76 7.63 -0.70
C GLN A 93 -8.80 8.29 0.21
N ALA A 94 -9.86 7.57 0.59
CA ALA A 94 -10.88 8.06 1.51
C ALA A 94 -10.31 8.37 2.91
N PHE A 95 -9.39 7.55 3.40
CA PHE A 95 -8.67 7.84 4.65
C PHE A 95 -7.85 9.14 4.53
N GLU A 96 -7.14 9.34 3.42
CA GLU A 96 -6.36 10.56 3.19
C GLU A 96 -7.25 11.82 3.17
N MET A 97 -8.36 11.74 2.44
CA MET A 97 -9.37 12.80 2.38
C MET A 97 -9.99 13.10 3.74
N TRP A 98 -10.17 12.07 4.58
CA TRP A 98 -10.64 12.23 5.95
C TRP A 98 -9.62 12.99 6.81
N VAL A 99 -8.32 12.68 6.67
CA VAL A 99 -7.24 13.42 7.35
C VAL A 99 -7.23 14.89 6.91
N TYR A 100 -7.25 15.18 5.61
CA TYR A 100 -7.22 16.55 5.08
C TYR A 100 -8.39 17.40 5.56
N ARG A 101 -9.61 16.86 5.54
CA ARG A 101 -10.79 17.56 6.07
C ARG A 101 -10.63 17.93 7.54
N ARG A 102 -10.03 17.05 8.35
CA ARG A 102 -9.79 17.33 9.78
C ARG A 102 -8.71 18.40 9.99
N LEU A 103 -7.67 18.40 9.16
CA LEU A 103 -6.62 19.43 9.20
C LEU A 103 -7.16 20.81 8.80
N LEU A 104 -8.01 20.86 7.77
CA LEU A 104 -8.68 22.07 7.29
C LEU A 104 -9.91 22.47 8.12
N ARG A 105 -10.31 21.65 9.10
CA ARG A 105 -11.52 21.83 9.94
C ARG A 105 -12.83 21.94 9.14
N ILE A 106 -12.89 21.27 8.00
CA ILE A 106 -14.08 21.20 7.16
C ILE A 106 -15.10 20.29 7.85
N SER A 107 -16.30 20.82 8.07
CA SER A 107 -17.46 20.08 8.55
C SER A 107 -18.10 19.29 7.41
N TRP A 108 -18.84 18.23 7.76
CA TRP A 108 -19.62 17.50 6.76
C TRP A 108 -20.77 18.35 6.17
N VAL A 109 -21.27 19.33 6.95
CA VAL A 109 -22.33 20.25 6.52
C VAL A 109 -21.88 21.16 5.37
N ASP A 110 -20.58 21.44 5.28
CA ASP A 110 -20.01 22.35 4.28
C ASP A 110 -20.07 21.78 2.84
N ARG A 111 -20.39 20.48 2.68
CA ARG A 111 -20.53 19.78 1.39
C ARG A 111 -19.36 20.00 0.41
N VAL A 112 -18.16 20.22 0.95
CA VAL A 112 -16.95 20.49 0.16
C VAL A 112 -16.50 19.25 -0.62
N THR A 113 -16.27 19.43 -1.92
CA THR A 113 -15.81 18.37 -2.82
C THR A 113 -14.37 17.93 -2.51
N ASN A 114 -13.99 16.70 -2.88
CA ASN A 114 -12.61 16.24 -2.70
C ASN A 114 -11.59 17.12 -3.45
N ALA A 115 -11.95 17.66 -4.62
CA ALA A 115 -11.09 18.56 -5.38
C ALA A 115 -10.82 19.87 -4.62
N GLN A 116 -11.83 20.46 -3.98
CA GLN A 116 -11.66 21.65 -3.14
C GLN A 116 -10.82 21.37 -1.88
N VAL A 117 -10.96 20.18 -1.28
CA VAL A 117 -10.12 19.75 -0.15
C VAL A 117 -8.65 19.68 -0.57
N LEU A 118 -8.37 19.09 -1.73
CA LEU A 118 -7.01 19.01 -2.29
C LEU A 118 -6.43 20.40 -2.57
N HIS A 119 -7.23 21.28 -3.20
CA HIS A 119 -6.84 22.67 -3.42
C HIS A 119 -6.52 23.40 -2.10
N GLY A 120 -7.35 23.22 -1.07
CA GLY A 120 -7.10 23.78 0.26
C GLY A 120 -5.85 23.26 0.96
N MET A 121 -5.40 22.04 0.62
CA MET A 121 -4.12 21.48 1.06
C MET A 121 -2.93 21.93 0.20
N GLY A 122 -3.16 22.62 -0.92
CA GLY A 122 -2.12 22.95 -1.89
C GLY A 122 -1.62 21.76 -2.70
N CYS A 123 -2.42 20.69 -2.81
CA CYS A 123 -2.06 19.46 -3.52
C CYS A 123 -2.96 19.26 -4.74
N SER A 124 -2.41 18.73 -5.83
CA SER A 124 -3.20 18.32 -7.01
C SER A 124 -3.81 16.92 -6.87
N GLN A 125 -3.19 16.07 -6.06
CA GLN A 125 -3.59 14.66 -5.90
C GLN A 125 -3.21 14.11 -4.52
N PRO A 126 -3.88 13.03 -4.05
CA PRO A 126 -3.52 12.33 -2.83
C PRO A 126 -2.15 11.63 -2.95
N GLU A 127 -1.38 11.60 -1.87
CA GLU A 127 -0.01 11.06 -1.85
C GLU A 127 0.08 9.60 -1.37
N LEU A 128 -0.86 9.09 -0.57
CA LEU A 128 -0.70 7.78 0.06
C LEU A 128 -0.68 6.64 -0.96
N LEU A 129 -1.57 6.68 -1.95
CA LEU A 129 -1.63 5.64 -2.96
C LEU A 129 -0.35 5.62 -3.81
N TYR A 130 0.21 6.79 -4.14
CA TYR A 130 1.52 6.90 -4.80
C TYR A 130 2.61 6.23 -3.96
N ILE A 131 2.68 6.54 -2.67
CA ILE A 131 3.68 5.97 -1.75
C ILE A 131 3.56 4.45 -1.68
N VAL A 132 2.35 3.90 -1.59
CA VAL A 132 2.13 2.45 -1.57
C VAL A 132 2.61 1.79 -2.87
N LYS A 133 2.24 2.36 -4.03
CA LYS A 133 2.69 1.86 -5.34
C LYS A 133 4.22 1.91 -5.48
N LYS A 134 4.83 3.00 -5.04
CA LYS A 134 6.29 3.20 -5.03
C LYS A 134 6.99 2.17 -4.17
N ARG A 135 6.58 2.01 -2.90
CA ARG A 135 7.22 1.04 -1.98
C ARG A 135 7.09 -0.40 -2.49
N LYS A 136 5.94 -0.75 -3.07
CA LYS A 136 5.71 -2.07 -3.69
C LYS A 136 6.65 -2.33 -4.88
N LEU A 137 6.90 -1.32 -5.70
CA LEU A 137 7.90 -1.40 -6.79
C LEU A 137 9.34 -1.47 -6.26
N GLU A 138 9.70 -0.65 -5.29
CA GLU A 138 11.02 -0.69 -4.67
C GLU A 138 11.31 -2.06 -4.07
N TYR A 139 10.31 -2.65 -3.41
CA TYR A 139 10.36 -4.01 -2.89
C TYR A 139 10.53 -5.05 -4.00
N LEU A 140 9.81 -4.92 -5.13
CA LEU A 140 10.03 -5.79 -6.29
C LEU A 140 11.49 -5.73 -6.76
N GLY A 141 12.02 -4.53 -6.95
CA GLY A 141 13.42 -4.34 -7.36
C GLY A 141 14.40 -4.92 -6.34
N HIS A 142 14.11 -4.79 -5.04
CA HIS A 142 14.91 -5.39 -3.98
C HIS A 142 14.91 -6.93 -4.03
N VAL A 143 13.74 -7.54 -4.23
CA VAL A 143 13.58 -8.99 -4.37
C VAL A 143 14.32 -9.52 -5.59
N LEU A 144 14.21 -8.83 -6.74
CA LEU A 144 14.84 -9.26 -7.99
C LEU A 144 16.37 -9.10 -7.99
N ARG A 145 16.92 -8.14 -7.24
CA ARG A 145 18.37 -7.88 -7.20
C ARG A 145 19.13 -8.74 -6.20
N ASN A 146 18.47 -9.26 -5.16
CA ASN A 146 19.12 -10.09 -4.14
C ASN A 146 18.64 -11.54 -4.26
N GLU A 147 19.27 -12.28 -5.18
CA GLU A 147 18.92 -13.67 -5.47
C GLU A 147 19.23 -14.62 -4.31
N GLU A 148 20.37 -14.44 -3.64
CA GLU A 148 20.80 -15.29 -2.52
C GLU A 148 19.76 -15.29 -1.39
N LYS A 149 19.26 -14.11 -1.03
CA LYS A 149 18.29 -13.97 0.07
C LYS A 149 16.86 -14.28 -0.33
N TYR A 150 16.47 -14.02 -1.58
CA TYR A 150 15.06 -14.10 -2.01
C TYR A 150 14.79 -15.15 -3.08
N ARG A 151 15.67 -16.14 -3.26
CA ARG A 151 15.55 -17.20 -4.27
C ARG A 151 14.18 -17.86 -4.33
N LEU A 152 13.60 -18.20 -3.17
CA LEU A 152 12.26 -18.80 -3.09
C LEU A 152 11.18 -17.85 -3.61
N LEU A 153 11.20 -16.58 -3.18
CA LEU A 153 10.26 -15.56 -3.64
C LEU A 153 10.39 -15.30 -5.15
N GLN A 154 11.61 -15.26 -5.68
CA GLN A 154 11.84 -15.14 -7.11
C GLN A 154 11.25 -16.32 -7.89
N ASN A 155 11.44 -17.55 -7.39
CA ASN A 155 10.88 -18.75 -8.02
C ASN A 155 9.34 -18.71 -8.04
N VAL A 156 8.70 -18.26 -6.95
CA VAL A 156 7.24 -18.13 -6.91
C VAL A 156 6.76 -17.00 -7.84
N LEU A 157 7.40 -15.83 -7.79
CA LEU A 157 7.03 -14.69 -8.66
C LEU A 157 7.19 -15.02 -10.16
N GLN A 158 8.17 -15.85 -10.51
CA GLN A 158 8.42 -16.31 -11.87
C GLN A 158 7.56 -17.52 -12.26
N GLY A 159 6.75 -18.07 -11.34
CA GLY A 159 5.90 -19.24 -11.61
C GLY A 159 6.68 -20.54 -11.80
N LYS A 160 7.93 -20.61 -11.30
CA LYS A 160 8.79 -21.81 -11.36
C LYS A 160 8.40 -22.87 -10.33
N VAL A 161 7.50 -22.53 -9.40
CA VAL A 161 6.89 -23.45 -8.43
C VAL A 161 5.52 -23.87 -8.96
N LYS A 162 5.24 -25.18 -9.02
CA LYS A 162 3.92 -25.70 -9.42
C LYS A 162 2.87 -25.26 -8.40
N GLY A 163 1.87 -24.51 -8.85
CA GLY A 163 0.66 -24.16 -8.09
C GLY A 163 -0.40 -25.26 -8.16
N GLY A 164 -1.24 -25.36 -7.12
CA GLY A 164 -2.46 -26.17 -7.15
C GLY A 164 -3.60 -25.53 -7.96
N PRO A 165 -4.70 -26.27 -8.23
CA PRO A 165 -5.87 -25.72 -8.92
C PRO A 165 -6.57 -24.66 -8.06
N GLY A 166 -6.79 -23.46 -8.63
CA GLY A 166 -7.49 -22.36 -7.95
C GLY A 166 -6.78 -21.02 -8.11
N ARG A 167 -6.75 -20.48 -9.34
CA ARG A 167 -6.10 -19.19 -9.63
C ARG A 167 -6.87 -18.04 -8.95
N LEU A 168 -6.23 -17.39 -7.99
CA LEU A 168 -6.77 -16.21 -7.29
C LEU A 168 -7.15 -15.10 -8.30
N ARG A 169 -8.33 -14.48 -8.09
CA ARG A 169 -8.92 -13.46 -8.97
C ARG A 169 -8.12 -12.16 -9.00
N ILE A 170 -7.36 -11.87 -7.94
CA ILE A 170 -6.45 -10.71 -7.81
C ILE A 170 -5.17 -11.21 -7.14
N SER A 171 -4.00 -10.91 -7.73
CA SER A 171 -2.70 -11.24 -7.14
C SER A 171 -1.81 -10.02 -7.01
N TRP A 172 -0.81 -10.10 -6.14
CA TRP A 172 0.15 -9.02 -5.92
C TRP A 172 0.82 -8.55 -7.21
N LEU A 173 1.18 -9.49 -8.10
CA LEU A 173 1.71 -9.22 -9.44
C LEU A 173 0.65 -8.69 -10.41
N ALA A 174 -0.61 -9.12 -10.29
CA ALA A 174 -1.69 -8.60 -11.13
C ALA A 174 -1.90 -7.09 -10.91
N ASN A 175 -1.72 -6.57 -9.68
CA ASN A 175 -1.75 -5.13 -9.44
C ASN A 175 -0.69 -4.39 -10.26
N LEU A 176 0.54 -4.88 -10.26
CA LEU A 176 1.64 -4.25 -10.99
C LEU A 176 1.42 -4.30 -12.50
N ARG A 177 0.93 -5.43 -13.03
CA ARG A 177 0.56 -5.52 -14.45
C ARG A 177 -0.54 -4.53 -14.81
N LYS A 178 -1.55 -4.37 -13.95
CA LYS A 178 -2.65 -3.41 -14.15
C LYS A 178 -2.14 -1.96 -14.14
N TRP A 179 -1.32 -1.57 -13.16
CA TRP A 179 -0.86 -0.19 -13.03
C TRP A 179 0.07 0.25 -14.16
N PHE A 180 0.87 -0.66 -14.70
CA PHE A 180 1.85 -0.34 -15.75
C PHE A 180 1.42 -0.76 -17.16
N GLY A 181 0.35 -1.55 -17.30
CA GLY A 181 -0.08 -2.08 -18.59
C GLY A 181 0.95 -2.99 -19.27
N VAL A 182 1.83 -3.65 -18.49
CA VAL A 182 2.92 -4.50 -19.03
C VAL A 182 2.83 -5.93 -18.54
N SER A 183 3.37 -6.86 -19.34
CA SER A 183 3.54 -8.26 -18.93
C SER A 183 4.53 -8.40 -17.78
N SER A 184 4.43 -9.49 -17.01
CA SER A 184 5.39 -9.78 -15.93
C SER A 184 6.83 -9.85 -16.39
N VAL A 185 7.08 -10.40 -17.57
CA VAL A 185 8.45 -10.52 -18.10
C VAL A 185 9.04 -9.14 -18.35
N LYS A 186 8.27 -8.24 -18.98
CA LYS A 186 8.70 -6.85 -19.22
C LYS A 186 8.85 -6.08 -17.91
N LEU A 187 7.96 -6.31 -16.95
CA LEU A 187 8.03 -5.74 -15.60
C LEU A 187 9.33 -6.13 -14.90
N PHE A 188 9.67 -7.42 -14.87
CA PHE A 188 10.89 -7.92 -14.22
C PHE A 188 12.16 -7.40 -14.89
N ARG A 189 12.23 -7.44 -16.22
CA ARG A 189 13.39 -6.90 -16.97
C ARG A 189 13.67 -5.43 -16.61
N ARG A 190 12.63 -4.61 -16.50
CA ARG A 190 12.76 -3.20 -16.12
C ARG A 190 13.13 -3.01 -14.65
N ALA A 191 12.51 -3.77 -13.74
CA ALA A 191 12.69 -3.61 -12.30
C ALA A 191 14.04 -4.11 -11.77
N VAL A 192 14.72 -5.01 -12.51
CA VAL A 192 16.08 -5.48 -12.17
C VAL A 192 17.07 -4.30 -12.16
N HIS A 193 17.04 -3.46 -13.20
CA HIS A 193 17.94 -2.31 -13.31
C HIS A 193 17.42 -1.11 -12.50
N LYS A 194 18.33 -0.39 -11.81
CA LYS A 194 17.96 0.82 -11.05
C LYS A 194 17.36 1.91 -11.94
N SER A 195 17.88 2.07 -13.17
CA SER A 195 17.37 3.03 -14.16
C SER A 195 15.95 2.69 -14.61
N GLY A 196 15.68 1.44 -14.97
CA GLY A 196 14.34 0.98 -15.36
C GLY A 196 13.33 1.08 -14.22
N LEU A 197 13.76 0.80 -12.97
CA LEU A 197 12.92 1.00 -11.79
C LEU A 197 12.57 2.48 -11.57
N ALA A 198 13.54 3.39 -11.73
CA ALA A 198 13.32 4.83 -11.60
C ALA A 198 12.32 5.36 -12.64
N GLU A 199 12.44 4.93 -13.89
CA GLU A 199 11.49 5.24 -14.96
C GLU A 199 10.07 4.74 -14.61
N MET A 200 9.96 3.54 -14.05
CA MET A 200 8.67 3.01 -13.60
C MET A 200 8.08 3.83 -12.45
N ILE A 201 8.90 4.25 -11.48
CA ILE A 201 8.44 5.07 -10.35
C ILE A 201 7.96 6.44 -10.83
N ALA A 202 8.64 7.04 -11.82
CA ALA A 202 8.23 8.31 -12.41
C ALA A 202 6.86 8.22 -13.12
N ASN A 203 6.55 7.06 -13.70
CA ASN A 203 5.30 6.80 -14.43
C ASN A 203 4.16 6.26 -13.55
N ILE A 204 4.28 6.30 -12.22
CA ILE A 204 3.19 5.86 -11.34
C ILE A 204 2.00 6.81 -11.49
N GLN A 205 0.90 6.31 -12.02
CA GLN A 205 -0.38 7.02 -12.02
C GLN A 205 -1.08 6.82 -10.67
N THR A 206 -1.34 7.92 -9.97
CA THR A 206 -2.36 8.03 -8.93
C THR A 206 -3.66 8.37 -9.63
N GLY A 207 -4.44 7.34 -9.96
CA GLY A 207 -5.73 7.49 -10.64
C GLY A 207 -6.73 8.31 -9.85
#